data_AF-M0QDV6-F1
#
_entry.id   AF-M0QDV6-F1
#
_cell.length_a   1.000
_cell.length_b   1.000
_cell.length_c   1.000
_cell.angle_alpha   90.00
_cell.angle_beta   90.00
_cell.angle_gamma   90.00
#
_symmetry.space_group_name_H-M   'P 1'
#
loop_
_entity.id
_entity.type
_entity.pdbx_description
1 polymer ?
#
loop_
_entity_poly.entity_id
_entity_poly.type
_entity_poly.pdbx_seq_one_letter_code
_entity_poly.pdbx_strand_id
1 'polypeptide(L)'
;MTQSDSQQIHDLIIIGSGPAGYTAAIYAARAELSPIIFEGTQFGGALMTTTEVENFPGFQTGIQGPNLMDEMREQALRFGADLRMEDVDTVRLDGRIKEVEVGGEVHRARAVILAMGAAARYLGIEGEQQLLGRGVSACATCDGFFFKDQDIAVIGGGDSAMEEATFLTKFARSVTIIHRREEFRASKIMLERARANQKIRFVTNAAVKSVVGENSVTGLVLEDTVTGAEQTIDVTGMFVAIGHDPRSELVRDQVDLDPEGYVLVDGRTTYASLPGVFAAGDLVDHTYRQAITAAGSGCAAAIDAERWLADQADGTVDEKLTIEQADTVGASA
;
A
#
# COMPACT_ATOMS: atom_id res chain seq x y z
N MET A 1 -36.06 2.75 3.13
CA MET A 1 -35.94 3.69 4.26
C MET A 1 -36.07 2.88 5.53
N THR A 2 -34.95 2.29 5.93
CA THR A 2 -34.83 1.32 7.03
C THR A 2 -34.06 1.96 8.16
N GLN A 3 -34.42 1.59 9.39
CA GLN A 3 -33.85 2.08 10.64
C GLN A 3 -32.31 1.98 10.66
N SER A 4 -31.65 3.12 10.86
CA SER A 4 -30.33 3.32 11.48
C SER A 4 -29.39 2.09 11.55
N ASP A 5 -28.53 1.91 10.55
CA ASP A 5 -27.36 1.01 10.58
C ASP A 5 -26.45 1.31 11.80
N SER A 6 -26.45 2.54 12.33
CA SER A 6 -25.60 2.98 13.45
C SER A 6 -25.65 2.16 14.76
N GLN A 7 -26.62 1.26 14.95
CA GLN A 7 -26.69 0.38 16.13
C GLN A 7 -26.22 -1.06 15.86
N GLN A 8 -26.07 -1.48 14.60
CA GLN A 8 -25.62 -2.82 14.27
C GLN A 8 -24.11 -2.95 14.51
N ILE A 9 -23.72 -4.03 15.18
CA ILE A 9 -22.31 -4.41 15.32
C ILE A 9 -22.02 -5.45 14.26
N HIS A 10 -21.15 -5.11 13.31
CA HIS A 10 -20.64 -6.00 12.28
C HIS A 10 -19.56 -6.93 12.84
N ASP A 11 -19.37 -8.09 12.23
CA ASP A 11 -18.25 -8.94 12.60
C ASP A 11 -16.93 -8.35 12.09
N LEU A 12 -16.93 -7.82 10.86
CA LEU A 12 -15.74 -7.31 10.21
C LEU A 12 -16.01 -6.04 9.37
N ILE A 13 -15.18 -5.01 9.60
CA ILE A 13 -15.02 -3.87 8.68
C ILE A 13 -13.64 -3.94 8.01
N ILE A 14 -13.58 -3.61 6.73
CA ILE A 14 -12.35 -3.51 5.94
C ILE A 14 -12.21 -2.06 5.47
N ILE A 15 -11.04 -1.45 5.64
CA ILE A 15 -10.78 -0.08 5.22
C ILE A 15 -9.75 -0.09 4.10
N GLY A 16 -10.18 0.30 2.89
CA GLY A 16 -9.36 0.35 1.69
C GLY A 16 -9.73 -0.70 0.65
N SER A 17 -9.64 -0.31 -0.62
CA SER A 17 -10.14 -1.04 -1.80
C SER A 17 -9.03 -1.41 -2.80
N GLY A 18 -7.79 -1.56 -2.33
CA GLY A 18 -6.74 -2.15 -3.15
C GLY A 18 -6.87 -3.68 -3.27
N PRO A 19 -5.90 -4.36 -3.91
CA PRO A 19 -5.87 -5.82 -3.99
C PRO A 19 -5.97 -6.52 -2.63
N ALA A 20 -5.34 -5.95 -1.59
CA ALA A 20 -5.44 -6.47 -0.22
C ALA A 20 -6.88 -6.40 0.32
N GLY A 21 -7.54 -5.25 0.19
CA GLY A 21 -8.89 -5.03 0.70
C GLY A 21 -9.94 -5.90 0.01
N TYR A 22 -9.94 -5.95 -1.33
CA TYR A 22 -10.88 -6.81 -2.05
C TYR A 22 -10.60 -8.29 -1.83
N THR A 23 -9.34 -8.72 -1.75
CA THR A 23 -9.05 -10.12 -1.43
C THR A 23 -9.53 -10.47 -0.03
N ALA A 24 -9.33 -9.60 0.96
CA ALA A 24 -9.85 -9.78 2.30
C ALA A 24 -11.39 -9.90 2.30
N ALA A 25 -12.08 -9.02 1.56
CA ALA A 25 -13.53 -9.03 1.43
C ALA A 25 -14.05 -10.33 0.80
N ILE A 26 -13.39 -10.83 -0.26
CA ILE A 26 -13.75 -12.10 -0.91
C ILE A 26 -13.67 -13.26 0.08
N TYR A 27 -12.58 -13.36 0.85
CA TYR A 27 -12.40 -14.45 1.81
C TYR A 27 -13.38 -14.34 2.98
N ALA A 28 -13.53 -13.15 3.56
CA ALA A 28 -14.44 -12.93 4.69
C ALA A 28 -15.91 -13.14 4.30
N ALA A 29 -16.33 -12.69 3.12
CA ALA A 29 -17.70 -12.90 2.63
C ALA A 29 -17.99 -14.40 2.41
N ARG A 30 -17.02 -15.15 1.89
CA ARG A 30 -17.13 -16.62 1.71
C ARG A 30 -17.14 -17.39 3.03
N ALA A 31 -16.59 -16.79 4.10
CA ALA A 31 -16.66 -17.31 5.46
C ALA A 31 -17.92 -16.85 6.22
N GLU A 32 -18.91 -16.28 5.52
CA GLU A 32 -20.18 -15.83 6.09
C GLU A 32 -20.05 -14.71 7.15
N LEU A 33 -18.95 -13.94 7.13
CA LEU A 33 -18.72 -12.81 8.06
C LEU A 33 -19.41 -11.50 7.63
N SER A 34 -20.13 -11.51 6.50
CA SER A 34 -20.83 -10.34 5.93
C SER A 34 -20.02 -9.03 6.03
N PRO A 35 -18.80 -8.97 5.45
CA PRO A 35 -17.90 -7.84 5.65
C PRO A 35 -18.45 -6.56 5.01
N ILE A 36 -18.30 -5.45 5.74
CA ILE A 36 -18.42 -4.11 5.15
C ILE A 36 -17.02 -3.66 4.73
N ILE A 37 -16.90 -3.07 3.54
CA ILE A 37 -15.67 -2.45 3.08
C ILE A 37 -15.92 -1.00 2.70
N PHE A 38 -15.14 -0.11 3.29
CA PHE A 38 -15.08 1.30 2.91
C PHE A 38 -14.03 1.47 1.82
N GLU A 39 -14.51 1.70 0.60
CA GLU A 39 -13.68 1.71 -0.59
C GLU A 39 -12.93 3.02 -0.79
N GLY A 40 -13.41 4.10 -0.16
CA GLY A 40 -13.02 5.47 -0.47
C GLY A 40 -13.69 5.98 -1.75
N THR A 41 -13.68 7.30 -1.94
CA THR A 41 -14.22 7.93 -3.16
C THR A 41 -13.37 7.64 -4.40
N GLN A 42 -12.08 7.35 -4.20
CA GLN A 42 -11.13 6.88 -5.21
C GLN A 42 -10.84 5.39 -4.98
N PHE A 43 -11.82 4.54 -5.27
CA PHE A 43 -11.70 3.09 -5.07
C PHE A 43 -10.74 2.43 -6.06
N GLY A 44 -10.24 1.23 -5.74
CA GLY A 44 -9.34 0.44 -6.59
C GLY A 44 -7.85 0.66 -6.31
N GLY A 45 -7.48 1.68 -5.55
CA GLY A 45 -6.11 1.93 -5.13
C GLY A 45 -5.14 2.27 -6.28
N ALA A 46 -3.84 2.03 -6.06
CA ALA A 46 -2.78 2.47 -6.97
C ALA A 46 -2.84 1.85 -8.39
N LEU A 47 -3.53 0.71 -8.56
CA LEU A 47 -3.69 0.09 -9.88
C LEU A 47 -4.63 0.89 -10.80
N MET A 48 -5.43 1.82 -10.25
CA MET A 48 -6.26 2.70 -11.09
C MET A 48 -5.44 3.67 -11.94
N THR A 49 -4.18 3.92 -11.57
CA THR A 49 -3.29 4.84 -12.29
C THR A 49 -2.32 4.11 -13.21
N THR A 50 -2.34 2.79 -13.29
CA THR A 50 -1.51 2.01 -14.23
C THR A 50 -2.29 1.59 -15.46
N THR A 51 -1.61 1.54 -16.61
CA THR A 51 -2.22 1.15 -17.88
C THR A 51 -2.25 -0.35 -18.09
N GLU A 52 -1.17 -1.06 -17.78
CA GLU A 52 -1.01 -2.48 -18.08
C GLU A 52 -0.31 -3.21 -16.93
N VAL A 53 -0.85 -4.38 -16.57
CA VAL A 53 -0.36 -5.26 -15.51
C VAL A 53 -0.04 -6.61 -16.13
N GLU A 54 1.25 -6.93 -16.23
CA GLU A 54 1.73 -8.20 -16.79
C GLU A 54 2.19 -9.20 -15.72
N ASN A 55 2.30 -8.77 -14.46
CA ASN A 55 2.90 -9.53 -13.37
C ASN A 55 1.89 -10.03 -12.32
N PHE A 56 0.59 -9.85 -12.56
CA PHE A 56 -0.46 -10.46 -11.75
C PHE A 56 -0.87 -11.82 -12.36
N PRO A 57 -0.65 -12.95 -11.66
CA PRO A 57 -0.89 -14.27 -12.22
C PRO A 57 -2.39 -14.51 -12.49
N GLY A 58 -2.68 -15.17 -13.61
CA GLY A 58 -4.04 -15.44 -14.08
C GLY A 58 -4.40 -14.72 -15.39
N PHE A 59 -3.63 -13.69 -15.77
CA PHE A 59 -3.84 -12.90 -16.98
C PHE A 59 -2.67 -13.11 -17.95
N GLN A 60 -2.76 -14.15 -18.80
CA GLN A 60 -1.67 -14.57 -19.69
C GLN A 60 -1.18 -13.46 -20.63
N THR A 61 -2.09 -12.59 -21.07
CA THR A 61 -1.82 -11.50 -22.01
C THR A 61 -1.77 -10.13 -21.32
N GLY A 62 -1.60 -10.10 -20.00
CA GLY A 62 -1.77 -8.90 -19.20
C GLY A 62 -3.24 -8.46 -19.07
N ILE A 63 -3.44 -7.45 -18.24
CA ILE A 63 -4.74 -6.81 -18.01
C ILE A 63 -4.52 -5.33 -17.67
N GLN A 64 -5.47 -4.46 -18.01
CA GLN A 64 -5.40 -3.07 -17.56
C GLN A 64 -5.62 -2.97 -16.05
N GLY A 65 -4.89 -2.09 -15.37
CA GLY A 65 -4.99 -1.89 -13.93
C GLY A 65 -6.43 -1.68 -13.45
N PRO A 66 -7.20 -0.74 -14.02
CA PRO A 66 -8.61 -0.55 -13.69
C PRO A 66 -9.47 -1.81 -13.90
N ASN A 67 -9.28 -2.53 -14.99
CA ASN A 67 -10.06 -3.75 -15.27
C ASN A 67 -9.76 -4.85 -14.25
N LEU A 68 -8.51 -4.99 -13.79
CA LEU A 68 -8.15 -5.92 -12.72
C LEU A 68 -8.86 -5.57 -11.42
N MET A 69 -8.91 -4.28 -11.07
CA MET A 69 -9.59 -3.83 -9.86
C MET A 69 -11.10 -4.02 -9.94
N ASP A 70 -11.72 -3.76 -11.10
CA ASP A 70 -13.13 -4.01 -11.33
C ASP A 70 -13.47 -5.51 -11.19
N GLU A 71 -12.66 -6.42 -11.75
CA GLU A 71 -12.84 -7.87 -11.57
C GLU A 71 -12.77 -8.28 -10.09
N MET A 72 -11.81 -7.74 -9.33
CA MET A 72 -11.71 -8.01 -7.89
C MET A 72 -12.91 -7.46 -7.11
N ARG A 73 -13.36 -6.26 -7.45
CA ARG A 73 -14.52 -5.59 -6.85
C ARG A 73 -15.81 -6.38 -7.09
N GLU A 74 -16.06 -6.77 -8.34
CA GLU A 74 -17.22 -7.58 -8.72
C GLU A 74 -17.20 -8.98 -8.08
N GLN A 75 -16.01 -9.56 -7.91
CA GLN A 75 -15.88 -10.81 -7.18
C GLN A 75 -16.25 -10.68 -5.70
N ALA A 76 -15.87 -9.57 -5.04
CA ALA A 76 -16.27 -9.29 -3.67
C ALA A 76 -17.80 -9.11 -3.54
N LEU A 77 -18.42 -8.33 -4.43
CA LEU A 77 -19.88 -8.17 -4.50
C LEU A 77 -20.60 -9.49 -4.69
N ARG A 78 -20.12 -10.33 -5.61
CA ARG A 78 -20.72 -11.63 -5.92
C ARG A 78 -20.82 -12.55 -4.70
N PHE A 79 -19.86 -12.48 -3.77
CA PHE A 79 -19.87 -13.28 -2.54
C PHE A 79 -20.61 -12.60 -1.38
N GLY A 80 -21.12 -11.38 -1.57
CA GLY A 80 -21.96 -10.70 -0.59
C GLY A 80 -21.22 -9.73 0.32
N ALA A 81 -20.04 -9.24 -0.08
CA ALA A 81 -19.43 -8.10 0.60
C ALA A 81 -20.26 -6.83 0.38
N ASP A 82 -20.44 -6.02 1.43
CA ASP A 82 -21.12 -4.73 1.36
C ASP A 82 -20.09 -3.63 1.07
N LEU A 83 -20.06 -3.18 -0.19
CA LEU A 83 -19.11 -2.17 -0.65
C LEU A 83 -19.69 -0.75 -0.50
N ARG A 84 -18.99 0.10 0.25
CA ARG A 84 -19.37 1.50 0.49
C ARG A 84 -18.34 2.43 -0.14
N MET A 85 -18.75 3.18 -1.16
CA MET A 85 -17.90 4.19 -1.84
C MET A 85 -17.80 5.48 -1.02
N GLU A 86 -17.27 5.36 0.20
CA GLU A 86 -17.18 6.45 1.17
C GLU A 86 -15.79 6.45 1.81
N ASP A 87 -15.25 7.64 2.07
CA ASP A 87 -13.98 7.81 2.75
C ASP A 87 -14.19 7.70 4.26
N VAL A 88 -13.30 6.96 4.93
CA VAL A 88 -13.31 6.89 6.40
C VAL A 88 -12.71 8.18 6.96
N ASP A 89 -13.48 8.86 7.81
CA ASP A 89 -13.09 10.12 8.43
C ASP A 89 -12.19 9.88 9.64
N THR A 90 -12.56 8.91 10.48
CA THR A 90 -11.87 8.62 11.75
C THR A 90 -12.13 7.18 12.17
N VAL A 91 -11.17 6.59 12.89
CA VAL A 91 -11.34 5.29 13.56
C VAL A 91 -11.03 5.39 15.05
N ARG A 92 -11.73 4.60 15.86
CA ARG A 92 -11.42 4.35 17.27
C ARG A 92 -11.28 2.84 17.44
N LEU A 93 -10.05 2.39 17.64
CA LEU A 93 -9.69 0.98 17.59
C LEU A 93 -9.50 0.33 18.97
N ASP A 94 -9.61 1.12 20.05
CA ASP A 94 -9.49 0.65 21.42
C ASP A 94 -10.72 -0.15 21.87
N GLY A 95 -10.53 -1.01 22.87
CA GLY A 95 -11.61 -1.84 23.41
C GLY A 95 -12.05 -3.00 22.52
N ARG A 96 -13.17 -3.63 22.88
CA ARG A 96 -13.69 -4.86 22.22
C ARG A 96 -14.42 -4.59 20.91
N ILE A 97 -15.06 -3.42 20.81
CA ILE A 97 -15.82 -2.99 19.62
C ILE A 97 -15.11 -1.79 19.04
N LYS A 98 -14.78 -1.89 17.76
CA LYS A 98 -14.12 -0.86 16.96
C LYS A 98 -15.18 0.07 16.39
N GLU A 99 -14.87 1.36 16.31
CA GLU A 99 -15.72 2.35 15.68
C GLU A 99 -15.04 2.94 14.44
N VAL A 100 -15.78 3.03 13.35
CA VAL A 100 -15.35 3.60 12.07
C VAL A 100 -16.36 4.68 11.68
N GLU A 101 -15.93 5.93 11.65
CA GLU A 101 -16.76 7.08 11.35
C GLU A 101 -16.64 7.48 9.88
N VAL A 102 -17.78 7.63 9.22
CA VAL A 102 -17.91 7.91 7.79
C VAL A 102 -19.09 8.84 7.56
N GLY A 103 -18.86 10.03 6.99
CA GLY A 103 -19.92 10.97 6.68
C GLY A 103 -20.73 11.43 7.91
N GLY A 104 -20.14 11.35 9.10
CA GLY A 104 -20.80 11.62 10.38
C GLY A 104 -21.65 10.47 10.94
N GLU A 105 -21.66 9.30 10.31
CA GLU A 105 -22.22 8.05 10.85
C GLU A 105 -21.13 7.17 11.46
N VAL A 106 -21.42 6.53 12.60
CA VAL A 106 -20.50 5.62 13.28
C VAL A 106 -20.91 4.18 13.01
N HIS A 107 -20.07 3.45 12.30
CA HIS A 107 -20.16 2.01 12.09
C HIS A 107 -19.37 1.28 13.17
N ARG A 108 -19.90 0.15 13.65
CA ARG A 108 -19.27 -0.63 14.73
C ARG A 108 -18.92 -2.03 14.27
N ALA A 109 -17.74 -2.51 14.63
CA ALA A 109 -17.34 -3.88 14.33
C ALA A 109 -16.56 -4.56 15.45
N ARG A 110 -16.58 -5.90 15.49
CA ARG A 110 -15.72 -6.68 16.39
C ARG A 110 -14.27 -6.66 15.94
N ALA A 111 -14.03 -6.71 14.63
CA ALA A 111 -12.71 -6.68 14.02
C ALA A 111 -12.62 -5.67 12.87
N VAL A 112 -11.40 -5.18 12.62
CA VAL A 112 -11.09 -4.27 11.50
C VAL A 112 -9.84 -4.76 10.75
N ILE A 113 -9.90 -4.80 9.42
CA ILE A 113 -8.73 -4.97 8.54
C ILE A 113 -8.36 -3.62 7.92
N LEU A 114 -7.13 -3.19 8.18
CA LEU A 114 -6.51 -2.00 7.63
C LEU A 114 -5.80 -2.35 6.31
N ALA A 115 -6.37 -1.93 5.18
CA ALA A 115 -5.88 -2.20 3.83
C ALA A 115 -5.74 -0.91 2.99
N MET A 116 -5.36 0.18 3.66
CA MET A 116 -5.33 1.54 3.09
C MET A 116 -4.17 1.76 2.10
N GLY A 117 -3.19 0.85 2.07
CA GLY A 117 -2.05 0.87 1.15
C GLY A 117 -1.04 1.99 1.42
N ALA A 118 -0.26 2.32 0.40
CA ALA A 118 0.73 3.40 0.42
C ALA A 118 0.66 4.21 -0.88
N ALA A 119 1.11 5.47 -0.84
CA ALA A 119 1.21 6.34 -2.00
C ALA A 119 2.69 6.53 -2.39
N ALA A 120 2.99 6.42 -3.68
CA ALA A 120 4.31 6.78 -4.17
C ALA A 120 4.55 8.29 -4.00
N ARG A 121 5.78 8.66 -3.61
CA ARG A 121 6.20 10.06 -3.58
C ARG A 121 6.58 10.51 -4.98
N TYR A 122 6.12 11.70 -5.35
CA TYR A 122 6.42 12.37 -6.62
C TYR A 122 7.24 13.64 -6.38
N LEU A 123 7.91 14.14 -7.42
CA LEU A 123 8.72 15.35 -7.34
C LEU A 123 7.86 16.63 -7.33
N GLY A 124 6.65 16.57 -7.89
CA GLY A 124 5.75 17.72 -8.01
C GLY A 124 6.19 18.71 -9.08
N ILE A 125 6.85 18.22 -10.14
CA ILE A 125 7.45 19.05 -11.19
C ILE A 125 6.60 19.09 -12.46
N GLU A 126 6.84 20.09 -13.30
CA GLU A 126 6.17 20.22 -14.60
C GLU A 126 6.41 18.98 -15.47
N GLY A 127 5.34 18.51 -16.13
CA GLY A 127 5.35 17.33 -17.00
C GLY A 127 5.25 15.99 -16.28
N GLU A 128 5.56 15.90 -14.98
CA GLU A 128 5.56 14.63 -14.24
C GLU A 128 4.20 13.94 -14.25
N GLN A 129 3.15 14.67 -13.83
CA GLN A 129 1.79 14.12 -13.77
C GLN A 129 1.18 13.88 -15.16
N GLN A 130 1.50 14.74 -16.13
CA GLN A 130 0.99 14.61 -17.50
C GLN A 130 1.54 13.36 -18.21
N LEU A 131 2.79 12.99 -17.92
CA LEU A 131 3.49 11.88 -18.56
C LEU A 131 3.53 10.61 -17.70
N LEU A 132 2.77 10.58 -16.59
CA LEU A 132 2.60 9.39 -15.76
C LEU A 132 1.98 8.24 -16.58
N GLY A 133 2.61 7.07 -16.56
CA GLY A 133 2.25 5.93 -17.41
C GLY A 133 2.64 6.10 -18.90
N ARG A 134 3.32 7.20 -19.25
CA ARG A 134 3.79 7.53 -20.60
C ARG A 134 5.28 7.87 -20.61
N GLY A 135 6.06 7.12 -19.83
CA GLY A 135 7.50 7.35 -19.64
C GLY A 135 7.85 7.77 -18.22
N VAL A 136 6.92 8.37 -17.46
CA VAL A 136 7.10 8.57 -16.01
C VAL A 136 6.50 7.39 -15.26
N SER A 137 7.26 6.80 -14.35
CA SER A 137 6.86 5.66 -13.52
C SER A 137 7.37 5.83 -12.09
N ALA A 138 6.62 5.27 -11.13
CA ALA A 138 7.05 5.13 -9.74
C ALA A 138 7.29 3.65 -9.34
N CYS A 139 7.31 2.72 -10.31
CA CYS A 139 7.50 1.30 -10.09
C CYS A 139 8.39 0.67 -11.17
N ALA A 140 9.69 0.53 -10.87
CA ALA A 140 10.63 -0.10 -11.79
C ALA A 140 10.30 -1.57 -12.10
N THR A 141 9.78 -2.33 -11.14
CA THR A 141 9.43 -3.75 -11.33
C THR A 141 8.19 -3.95 -12.18
N CYS A 142 7.29 -2.96 -12.20
CA CYS A 142 6.09 -2.96 -13.02
C CYS A 142 6.44 -2.64 -14.48
N ASP A 143 7.15 -1.53 -14.70
CA ASP A 143 7.24 -0.95 -16.05
C ASP A 143 8.59 -1.20 -16.73
N GLY A 144 9.60 -1.66 -16.00
CA GLY A 144 10.98 -1.77 -16.48
C GLY A 144 11.14 -2.59 -17.76
N PHE A 145 10.27 -3.58 -17.99
CA PHE A 145 10.26 -4.40 -19.20
C PHE A 145 9.97 -3.60 -20.48
N PHE A 146 9.10 -2.57 -20.41
CA PHE A 146 8.71 -1.75 -21.56
C PHE A 146 9.85 -0.85 -22.07
N PHE A 147 10.90 -0.63 -21.27
CA PHE A 147 12.06 0.22 -21.61
C PHE A 147 13.26 -0.59 -22.12
N LYS A 148 13.01 -1.77 -22.69
CA LYS A 148 14.06 -2.61 -23.27
C LYS A 148 14.85 -1.85 -24.35
N ASP A 149 16.17 -1.90 -24.23
CA ASP A 149 17.13 -1.24 -25.14
C ASP A 149 17.00 0.30 -25.23
N GLN A 150 16.32 0.92 -24.26
CA GLN A 150 16.17 2.38 -24.16
C GLN A 150 17.09 3.00 -23.08
N ASP A 151 17.30 4.31 -23.14
CA ASP A 151 18.03 5.07 -22.11
C ASP A 151 17.03 5.71 -21.15
N ILE A 152 17.21 5.50 -19.85
CA ILE A 152 16.25 5.92 -18.81
C ILE A 152 16.97 6.58 -17.62
N ALA A 153 16.21 7.31 -16.82
CA ALA A 153 16.66 7.92 -15.57
C ALA A 153 15.97 7.31 -14.35
N VAL A 154 16.70 7.22 -13.24
CA VAL A 154 16.16 6.86 -11.92
C VAL A 154 16.44 8.02 -10.96
N ILE A 155 15.40 8.54 -10.33
CA ILE A 155 15.48 9.68 -9.42
C ILE A 155 15.47 9.19 -7.99
N GLY A 156 16.55 9.45 -7.26
CA GLY A 156 16.63 9.06 -5.85
C GLY A 156 18.06 8.83 -5.38
N GLY A 157 18.19 8.52 -4.09
CA GLY A 157 19.51 8.27 -3.49
C GLY A 157 19.52 7.41 -2.24
N GLY A 158 18.41 6.71 -1.97
CA GLY A 158 18.34 5.64 -0.96
C GLY A 158 18.59 4.27 -1.59
N ASP A 159 18.45 3.21 -0.79
CA ASP A 159 18.64 1.83 -1.26
C ASP A 159 17.66 1.48 -2.39
N SER A 160 16.38 1.89 -2.30
CA SER A 160 15.39 1.65 -3.37
C SER A 160 15.86 2.17 -4.73
N ALA A 161 16.43 3.37 -4.80
CA ALA A 161 16.94 3.92 -6.05
C ALA A 161 18.09 3.08 -6.63
N MET A 162 18.97 2.53 -5.78
CA MET A 162 20.08 1.67 -6.22
C MET A 162 19.58 0.30 -6.67
N GLU A 163 18.62 -0.29 -5.95
CA GLU A 163 17.97 -1.57 -6.30
C GLU A 163 17.24 -1.47 -7.62
N GLU A 164 16.38 -0.46 -7.77
CA GLU A 164 15.58 -0.23 -8.96
C GLU A 164 16.47 0.07 -10.17
N ALA A 165 17.46 0.95 -10.04
CA ALA A 165 18.41 1.22 -11.12
C ALA A 165 19.16 -0.05 -11.55
N THR A 166 19.62 -0.86 -10.59
CA THR A 166 20.30 -2.13 -10.88
C THR A 166 19.36 -3.11 -11.57
N PHE A 167 18.12 -3.24 -11.10
CA PHE A 167 17.09 -4.09 -11.71
C PHE A 167 16.83 -3.67 -13.16
N LEU A 168 16.67 -2.37 -13.41
CA LEU A 168 16.37 -1.81 -14.72
C LEU A 168 17.49 -2.05 -15.76
N THR A 169 18.75 -2.21 -15.32
CA THR A 169 19.85 -2.55 -16.25
C THR A 169 19.70 -3.90 -16.96
N LYS A 170 18.81 -4.77 -16.48
CA LYS A 170 18.45 -6.03 -17.15
C LYS A 170 17.72 -5.80 -18.47
N PHE A 171 17.02 -4.67 -18.61
CA PHE A 171 16.20 -4.33 -19.77
C PHE A 171 16.77 -3.14 -20.53
N ALA A 172 17.08 -2.04 -19.82
CA ALA A 172 17.52 -0.79 -20.41
C ALA A 172 18.92 -0.89 -21.05
N ARG A 173 19.15 -0.05 -22.05
CA ARG A 173 20.46 0.19 -22.67
C ARG A 173 21.39 0.90 -21.68
N SER A 174 20.92 1.96 -21.05
CA SER A 174 21.62 2.66 -19.98
C SER A 174 20.65 3.22 -18.93
N VAL A 175 21.14 3.38 -17.71
CA VAL A 175 20.38 3.93 -16.57
C VAL A 175 21.18 5.08 -15.96
N THR A 176 20.58 6.26 -15.88
CA THR A 176 21.19 7.42 -15.23
C THR A 176 20.53 7.67 -13.87
N ILE A 177 21.25 7.45 -12.79
CA ILE A 177 20.80 7.80 -11.44
C ILE A 177 21.02 9.29 -11.23
N ILE A 178 19.96 10.01 -10.90
CA ILE A 178 19.98 11.45 -10.64
C ILE A 178 19.69 11.71 -9.16
N HIS A 179 20.60 12.42 -8.50
CA HIS A 179 20.47 12.76 -7.10
C HIS A 179 20.81 14.23 -6.81
N ARG A 180 19.94 14.86 -6.01
CA ARG A 180 20.04 16.29 -5.63
C ARG A 180 21.18 16.65 -4.68
N ARG A 181 21.99 15.69 -4.24
CA ARG A 181 23.13 15.90 -3.34
C ARG A 181 24.34 15.14 -3.88
N GLU A 182 25.49 15.47 -3.34
CA GLU A 182 26.74 14.75 -3.62
C GLU A 182 26.75 13.37 -2.94
N GLU A 183 26.25 13.30 -1.70
CA GLU A 183 26.24 12.09 -0.89
C GLU A 183 24.90 11.35 -0.94
N PHE A 184 24.96 10.02 -1.05
CA PHE A 184 23.82 9.12 -1.06
C PHE A 184 23.47 8.64 0.35
N ARG A 185 22.17 8.41 0.59
CA ARG A 185 21.66 7.75 1.81
C ARG A 185 21.73 6.23 1.73
N ALA A 186 21.86 5.68 0.52
CA ALA A 186 21.97 4.25 0.28
C ALA A 186 23.10 3.62 1.11
N SER A 187 22.88 2.39 1.56
CA SER A 187 23.91 1.57 2.18
C SER A 187 25.12 1.42 1.26
N LYS A 188 26.32 1.33 1.85
CA LYS A 188 27.58 1.27 1.10
C LYS A 188 27.58 0.15 0.07
N ILE A 189 27.08 -1.03 0.45
CA ILE A 189 27.06 -2.21 -0.41
C ILE A 189 26.15 -2.02 -1.64
N MET A 190 25.00 -1.35 -1.47
CA MET A 190 24.08 -1.10 -2.57
C MET A 190 24.63 -0.04 -3.53
N LEU A 191 25.21 1.02 -2.99
CA LEU A 191 25.89 2.04 -3.80
C LEU A 191 27.08 1.46 -4.58
N GLU A 192 27.91 0.62 -3.96
CA GLU A 192 29.04 -0.05 -4.61
C GLU A 192 28.59 -0.99 -5.73
N ARG A 193 27.53 -1.76 -5.51
CA ARG A 193 26.93 -2.62 -6.55
C ARG A 193 26.44 -1.81 -7.75
N ALA A 194 25.74 -0.70 -7.51
CA ALA A 194 25.28 0.18 -8.57
C ALA A 194 26.46 0.83 -9.33
N ARG A 195 27.51 1.28 -8.61
CA ARG A 195 28.74 1.82 -9.21
C ARG A 195 29.53 0.81 -10.06
N ALA A 196 29.48 -0.46 -9.70
CA ALA A 196 30.17 -1.52 -10.44
C ALA A 196 29.47 -1.88 -11.76
N ASN A 197 28.22 -1.44 -11.97
CA ASN A 197 27.46 -1.75 -13.18
C ASN A 197 27.78 -0.75 -14.31
N GLN A 198 28.33 -1.25 -15.41
CA GLN A 198 28.76 -0.42 -16.54
C GLN A 198 27.62 0.30 -17.29
N LYS A 199 26.37 -0.15 -17.11
CA LYS A 199 25.19 0.52 -17.68
C LYS A 199 24.69 1.69 -16.83
N ILE A 200 25.18 1.82 -15.59
CA ILE A 200 24.73 2.86 -14.65
C ILE A 200 25.67 4.05 -14.72
N ARG A 201 25.09 5.24 -14.83
CA ARG A 201 25.77 6.53 -14.69
C ARG A 201 25.17 7.29 -13.51
N PHE A 202 25.98 8.11 -12.85
CA PHE A 202 25.55 8.92 -11.72
C PHE A 202 25.64 10.40 -12.08
N VAL A 203 24.57 11.14 -11.80
CA VAL A 203 24.51 12.59 -11.86
C VAL A 203 24.11 13.08 -10.47
N THR A 204 25.08 13.57 -9.71
CA THR A 204 24.89 14.13 -8.36
C THR A 204 24.77 15.64 -8.42
N ASN A 205 24.36 16.25 -7.30
CA ASN A 205 24.10 17.70 -7.22
C ASN A 205 23.14 18.17 -8.32
N ALA A 206 22.17 17.33 -8.70
CA ALA A 206 21.23 17.63 -9.77
C ALA A 206 19.80 17.30 -9.32
N ALA A 207 18.89 18.25 -9.51
CA ALA A 207 17.46 18.06 -9.36
C ALA A 207 16.80 18.06 -10.74
N VAL A 208 15.77 17.23 -10.93
CA VAL A 208 14.94 17.32 -12.14
C VAL A 208 14.02 18.52 -11.98
N LYS A 209 14.09 19.46 -12.91
CA LYS A 209 13.28 20.68 -12.94
C LYS A 209 11.97 20.48 -13.69
N SER A 210 12.01 19.76 -14.81
CA SER A 210 10.83 19.42 -15.59
C SER A 210 11.06 18.18 -16.46
N VAL A 211 9.95 17.52 -16.83
CA VAL A 211 9.93 16.39 -17.75
C VAL A 211 9.57 16.88 -19.14
N VAL A 212 10.40 16.56 -20.14
CA VAL A 212 10.21 16.97 -21.53
C VAL A 212 9.46 15.88 -22.28
N GLY A 213 8.37 16.24 -22.98
CA GLY A 213 7.59 15.33 -23.81
C GLY A 213 6.15 15.80 -24.00
N GLU A 214 5.51 15.39 -25.09
CA GLU A 214 4.08 15.64 -25.33
C GLU A 214 3.23 14.39 -25.02
N ASN A 215 3.48 13.31 -25.77
CA ASN A 215 2.79 12.03 -25.63
C ASN A 215 3.60 10.99 -24.87
N SER A 216 4.91 11.17 -24.81
CA SER A 216 5.84 10.32 -24.08
C SER A 216 7.07 11.13 -23.65
N VAL A 217 7.76 10.68 -22.60
CA VAL A 217 9.02 11.29 -22.17
C VAL A 217 10.06 11.22 -23.29
N THR A 218 10.72 12.34 -23.57
CA THR A 218 11.84 12.47 -24.51
C THR A 218 13.10 13.05 -23.88
N GLY A 219 12.99 13.63 -22.68
CA GLY A 219 14.13 14.12 -21.94
C GLY A 219 13.77 14.68 -20.58
N LEU A 220 14.79 15.09 -19.82
CA LEU A 220 14.66 15.74 -18.53
C LEU A 220 15.49 17.02 -18.50
N VAL A 221 14.92 18.10 -17.98
CA VAL A 221 15.68 19.31 -17.65
C VAL A 221 16.20 19.14 -16.23
N LEU A 222 17.52 19.19 -16.07
CA LEU A 222 18.20 19.10 -14.79
C LEU A 222 18.70 20.48 -14.39
N GLU A 223 18.57 20.81 -13.11
CA GLU A 223 19.18 21.98 -12.49
C GLU A 223 20.28 21.51 -11.53
N ASP A 224 21.49 22.03 -11.73
CA ASP A 224 22.60 21.82 -10.80
C ASP A 224 22.31 22.56 -9.49
N THR A 225 22.24 21.82 -8.39
CA THR A 225 21.82 22.35 -7.08
C THR A 225 22.87 23.23 -6.40
N VAL A 226 24.07 23.36 -6.98
CA VAL A 226 25.17 24.18 -6.46
C VAL A 226 25.31 25.47 -7.27
N THR A 227 25.20 25.37 -8.60
CA THR A 227 25.46 26.48 -9.54
C THR A 227 24.19 27.09 -10.13
N GLY A 228 23.06 26.39 -10.09
CA GLY A 228 21.83 26.76 -10.77
C GLY A 228 21.88 26.60 -12.30
N ALA A 229 22.94 26.00 -12.84
CA ALA A 229 23.06 25.76 -14.27
C ALA A 229 22.07 24.67 -14.72
N GLU A 230 21.42 24.91 -15.85
CA GLU A 230 20.48 23.96 -16.44
C GLU A 230 21.12 23.16 -17.57
N GLN A 231 20.76 21.90 -17.66
CA GLN A 231 21.10 21.04 -18.79
C GLN A 231 19.94 20.09 -19.10
N THR A 232 19.75 19.79 -20.37
CA THR A 232 18.77 18.78 -20.80
C THR A 232 19.50 17.47 -21.10
N ILE A 233 18.96 16.36 -20.61
CA ILE A 233 19.41 15.02 -20.97
C ILE A 233 18.32 14.29 -21.76
N ASP A 234 18.73 13.55 -22.78
CA ASP A 234 17.83 12.71 -23.56
C ASP A 234 17.61 11.39 -22.82
N VAL A 235 16.37 11.14 -22.43
CA VAL A 235 15.92 9.87 -21.85
C VAL A 235 14.50 9.59 -22.30
N THR A 236 14.17 8.31 -22.37
CA THR A 236 12.85 7.84 -22.79
C THR A 236 11.92 7.51 -21.62
N GLY A 237 12.49 7.43 -20.41
CA GLY A 237 11.74 7.15 -19.19
C GLY A 237 12.39 7.74 -17.95
N MET A 238 11.55 8.10 -16.99
CA MET A 238 11.91 8.60 -15.66
C MET A 238 11.24 7.74 -14.60
N PHE A 239 12.05 7.07 -13.78
CA PHE A 239 11.60 6.25 -12.66
C PHE A 239 11.84 7.01 -11.35
N VAL A 240 10.77 7.30 -10.62
CA VAL A 240 10.81 8.06 -9.37
C VAL A 240 10.94 7.09 -8.19
N ALA A 241 12.14 7.01 -7.61
CA ALA A 241 12.50 6.08 -6.54
C ALA A 241 12.86 6.83 -5.24
N ILE A 242 11.97 7.74 -4.80
CA ILE A 242 12.17 8.60 -3.62
C ILE A 242 11.36 8.15 -2.38
N GLY A 243 10.85 6.92 -2.40
CA GLY A 243 10.10 6.31 -1.31
C GLY A 243 8.58 6.37 -1.50
N HIS A 244 7.86 5.82 -0.54
CA HIS A 244 6.40 5.81 -0.48
C HIS A 244 5.96 6.30 0.90
N ASP A 245 4.74 6.81 0.97
CA ASP A 245 4.08 7.21 2.22
C ASP A 245 2.96 6.21 2.51
N PRO A 246 3.08 5.36 3.54
CA PRO A 246 1.98 4.48 3.97
C PRO A 246 0.80 5.33 4.44
N ARG A 247 -0.42 4.95 4.05
CA ARG A 247 -1.66 5.67 4.42
C ARG A 247 -2.10 5.32 5.84
N SER A 248 -1.24 5.56 6.81
CA SER A 248 -1.45 5.23 8.23
C SER A 248 -2.02 6.37 9.05
N GLU A 249 -2.41 7.49 8.42
CA GLU A 249 -2.86 8.71 9.11
C GLU A 249 -4.05 8.46 10.04
N LEU A 250 -4.99 7.61 9.63
CA LEU A 250 -6.18 7.26 10.42
C LEU A 250 -5.86 6.51 11.71
N VAL A 251 -4.74 5.77 11.75
CA VAL A 251 -4.39 4.84 12.84
C VAL A 251 -3.16 5.25 13.62
N ARG A 252 -2.57 6.39 13.25
CA ARG A 252 -1.45 7.00 13.98
C ARG A 252 -1.84 7.19 15.43
N ASP A 253 -0.90 6.88 16.32
CA ASP A 253 -1.06 6.92 17.78
C ASP A 253 -2.06 5.91 18.37
N GLN A 254 -2.64 5.01 17.56
CA GLN A 254 -3.51 3.92 18.01
C GLN A 254 -2.84 2.55 17.85
N VAL A 255 -2.12 2.33 16.76
CA VAL A 255 -1.36 1.09 16.48
C VAL A 255 0.13 1.37 16.37
N ASP A 256 0.95 0.34 16.53
CA ASP A 256 2.40 0.44 16.45
C ASP A 256 2.82 0.67 15.00
N LEU A 257 3.63 1.72 14.80
CA LEU A 257 4.20 2.06 13.50
C LEU A 257 5.73 1.95 13.56
N ASP A 258 6.34 1.63 12.44
CA ASP A 258 7.78 1.76 12.28
C ASP A 258 8.19 3.26 12.13
N PRO A 259 9.50 3.59 12.14
CA PRO A 259 9.95 4.97 11.98
C PRO A 259 9.59 5.63 10.64
N GLU A 260 9.22 4.84 9.62
CA GLU A 260 8.79 5.33 8.31
C GLU A 260 7.26 5.47 8.19
N GLY A 261 6.51 5.04 9.22
CA GLY A 261 5.06 5.16 9.34
C GLY A 261 4.28 3.93 8.89
N TYR A 262 4.94 2.82 8.55
CA TYR A 262 4.27 1.57 8.19
C TYR A 262 3.70 0.90 9.43
N VAL A 263 2.52 0.28 9.32
CA VAL A 263 1.91 -0.46 10.42
C VAL A 263 2.71 -1.73 10.70
N LEU A 264 3.08 -1.95 11.96
CA LEU A 264 3.79 -3.15 12.39
C LEU A 264 2.79 -4.30 12.63
N VAL A 265 3.18 -5.49 12.17
CA VAL A 265 2.42 -6.73 12.37
C VAL A 265 3.28 -7.84 12.99
N ASP A 266 2.66 -8.80 13.66
CA ASP A 266 3.36 -9.89 14.33
C ASP A 266 3.91 -10.94 13.35
N GLY A 267 5.22 -10.84 13.06
CA GLY A 267 5.98 -11.85 12.34
C GLY A 267 5.47 -12.07 10.92
N ARG A 268 4.85 -13.23 10.68
CA ARG A 268 4.27 -13.62 9.37
C ARG A 268 2.75 -13.52 9.33
N THR A 269 2.13 -13.07 10.42
CA THR A 269 0.69 -12.88 10.53
C THR A 269 0.31 -11.47 10.08
N THR A 270 -0.96 -11.12 10.26
CA THR A 270 -1.47 -9.76 10.00
C THR A 270 -1.93 -9.03 11.26
N TYR A 271 -1.74 -9.61 12.45
CA TYR A 271 -2.13 -8.97 13.71
C TYR A 271 -1.34 -7.68 13.95
N ALA A 272 -2.05 -6.56 14.08
CA ALA A 272 -1.47 -5.30 14.55
C ALA A 272 -1.37 -5.29 16.09
N SER A 273 -0.87 -4.21 16.68
CA SER A 273 -0.66 -4.14 18.14
C SER A 273 -1.95 -4.14 18.99
N LEU A 274 -3.11 -3.92 18.38
CA LEU A 274 -4.43 -3.95 19.04
C LEU A 274 -5.20 -5.24 18.72
N PRO A 275 -5.78 -5.94 19.71
CA PRO A 275 -6.62 -7.12 19.48
C PRO A 275 -7.80 -6.81 18.57
N GLY A 276 -8.07 -7.69 17.60
CA GLY A 276 -9.12 -7.51 16.60
C GLY A 276 -8.78 -6.48 15.52
N VAL A 277 -7.54 -5.99 15.46
CA VAL A 277 -7.05 -5.12 14.38
C VAL A 277 -5.99 -5.86 13.58
N PHE A 278 -6.19 -5.89 12.27
CA PHE A 278 -5.30 -6.54 11.31
C PHE A 278 -4.84 -5.53 10.27
N ALA A 279 -3.68 -5.72 9.68
CA ALA A 279 -3.18 -4.84 8.63
C ALA A 279 -2.56 -5.64 7.47
N ALA A 280 -2.80 -5.17 6.24
CA ALA A 280 -2.42 -5.87 5.02
C ALA A 280 -2.03 -4.93 3.88
N GLY A 281 -1.37 -5.50 2.88
CA GLY A 281 -0.90 -4.82 1.68
C GLY A 281 0.26 -3.88 1.96
N ASP A 282 0.41 -2.90 1.09
CA ASP A 282 1.50 -1.91 1.15
C ASP A 282 1.45 -1.04 2.41
N LEU A 283 0.40 -1.11 3.23
CA LEU A 283 0.34 -0.43 4.54
C LEU A 283 1.35 -1.03 5.55
N VAL A 284 1.70 -2.31 5.38
CA VAL A 284 2.66 -3.05 6.22
C VAL A 284 3.91 -3.48 5.43
N ASP A 285 3.83 -3.49 4.09
CA ASP A 285 4.88 -3.98 3.21
C ASP A 285 5.61 -2.84 2.48
N HIS A 286 6.78 -2.45 3.00
CA HIS A 286 7.69 -1.54 2.31
C HIS A 286 8.76 -2.28 1.47
N THR A 287 8.72 -3.62 1.42
CA THR A 287 9.73 -4.46 0.78
C THR A 287 9.32 -4.91 -0.62
N TYR A 288 8.16 -5.55 -0.77
CA TYR A 288 7.74 -6.15 -2.04
C TYR A 288 6.86 -5.21 -2.86
N ARG A 289 5.83 -4.62 -2.24
CA ARG A 289 4.94 -3.59 -2.87
C ARG A 289 4.41 -4.04 -4.23
N GLN A 290 3.84 -5.24 -4.29
CA GLN A 290 3.23 -5.79 -5.51
C GLN A 290 1.76 -6.11 -5.27
N ALA A 291 0.94 -5.95 -6.30
CA ALA A 291 -0.49 -6.27 -6.22
C ALA A 291 -0.74 -7.72 -5.76
N ILE A 292 0.10 -8.68 -6.19
CA ILE A 292 -0.03 -10.09 -5.81
C ILE A 292 0.40 -10.36 -4.37
N THR A 293 1.43 -9.66 -3.83
CA THR A 293 1.80 -9.79 -2.42
C THR A 293 0.74 -9.13 -1.54
N ALA A 294 0.21 -7.98 -1.97
CA ALA A 294 -0.90 -7.32 -1.31
C ALA A 294 -2.16 -8.21 -1.26
N ALA A 295 -2.57 -8.81 -2.39
CA ALA A 295 -3.67 -9.77 -2.42
C ALA A 295 -3.44 -10.95 -1.47
N GLY A 296 -2.23 -11.54 -1.49
CA GLY A 296 -1.86 -12.62 -0.57
C GLY A 296 -1.99 -12.22 0.91
N SER A 297 -1.51 -11.03 1.28
CA SER A 297 -1.64 -10.51 2.64
C SER A 297 -3.09 -10.18 3.02
N GLY A 298 -3.92 -9.74 2.07
CA GLY A 298 -5.36 -9.55 2.29
C GLY A 298 -6.10 -10.86 2.60
N CYS A 299 -5.74 -11.93 1.89
CA CYS A 299 -6.20 -13.29 2.20
C CYS A 299 -5.80 -13.70 3.63
N ALA A 300 -4.54 -13.50 3.99
CA ALA A 300 -4.05 -13.79 5.34
C ALA A 300 -4.83 -13.01 6.42
N ALA A 301 -5.09 -11.72 6.18
CA ALA A 301 -5.86 -10.88 7.11
C ALA A 301 -7.30 -11.34 7.31
N ALA A 302 -7.98 -11.78 6.25
CA ALA A 302 -9.33 -12.33 6.40
C ALA A 302 -9.33 -13.63 7.22
N ILE A 303 -8.35 -14.51 7.02
CA ILE A 303 -8.23 -15.78 7.75
C ILE A 303 -7.86 -15.54 9.22
N ASP A 304 -6.93 -14.62 9.50
CA ASP A 304 -6.55 -14.25 10.87
C ASP A 304 -7.75 -13.62 11.60
N ALA A 305 -8.52 -12.75 10.92
CA ALA A 305 -9.72 -12.14 11.46
C ALA A 305 -10.83 -13.16 11.74
N GLU A 306 -11.10 -14.07 10.80
CA GLU A 306 -12.06 -15.17 10.97
C GLU A 306 -11.74 -16.01 12.21
N ARG A 307 -10.48 -16.45 12.35
CA ARG A 307 -10.04 -17.25 13.49
C ARG A 307 -10.16 -16.50 14.80
N TRP A 308 -9.73 -15.24 14.81
CA TRP A 308 -9.84 -14.41 16.01
C TRP A 308 -11.31 -14.23 16.42
N LEU A 309 -12.21 -13.97 15.47
CA LEU A 309 -13.64 -13.83 15.74
C LEU A 309 -14.25 -15.12 16.30
N ALA A 310 -13.87 -16.29 15.77
CA ALA A 310 -14.28 -17.58 16.29
C ALA A 310 -13.81 -17.80 17.74
N ASP A 311 -12.54 -17.52 18.02
CA ASP A 311 -11.99 -17.63 19.39
C ASP A 311 -12.70 -16.68 20.37
N GLN A 312 -13.07 -15.47 19.93
CA GLN A 312 -13.83 -14.52 20.75
C GLN A 312 -15.29 -14.94 20.99
N ALA A 313 -15.87 -15.78 20.12
CA ALA A 313 -17.21 -16.33 20.30
C ALA A 313 -17.21 -17.51 21.29
N ASP A 314 -16.21 -18.39 21.18
CA ASP A 314 -16.01 -19.55 22.06
C ASP A 314 -15.52 -19.14 23.47
N GLY A 315 -14.90 -17.96 23.59
CA GLY A 315 -14.41 -17.36 24.84
C GLY A 315 -15.47 -16.91 25.86
N THR A 316 -16.73 -17.33 25.77
CA THR A 316 -17.77 -17.11 26.81
C THR A 316 -17.58 -18.00 28.06
N VAL A 317 -16.42 -18.62 28.26
CA VAL A 317 -16.12 -19.49 29.42
C VAL A 317 -15.40 -18.76 30.56
N ASP A 318 -14.85 -17.56 30.35
CA ASP A 318 -14.03 -16.89 31.40
C ASP A 318 -14.80 -15.96 32.36
N GLU A 319 -16.14 -15.93 32.32
CA GLU A 319 -16.96 -15.26 33.35
C GLU A 319 -17.28 -16.16 34.56
N LYS A 320 -16.92 -17.47 34.52
CA LYS A 320 -17.17 -18.40 35.64
C LYS A 320 -16.05 -18.51 36.66
N LEU A 321 -14.86 -17.95 36.41
CA LEU A 321 -13.75 -17.99 37.36
C LEU A 321 -13.73 -16.84 38.38
N THR A 322 -14.60 -15.84 38.24
CA THR A 322 -14.65 -14.69 39.16
C THR A 322 -15.74 -14.81 40.24
N ILE A 323 -16.64 -15.80 40.17
CA ILE A 323 -17.75 -15.93 41.13
C ILE A 323 -17.41 -16.91 42.29
N GLU A 324 -16.53 -17.90 42.08
CA GLU A 324 -16.19 -18.86 43.17
C GLU A 324 -15.17 -18.34 44.20
N GLN A 325 -14.57 -17.16 44.01
CA GLN A 325 -13.72 -16.52 45.04
C GLN A 325 -14.44 -15.45 45.88
N ALA A 326 -15.70 -15.11 45.56
CA ALA A 326 -16.48 -14.14 46.33
C ALA A 326 -17.27 -14.78 47.50
N ASP A 327 -17.55 -16.08 47.45
CA ASP A 327 -18.42 -16.76 48.43
C ASP A 327 -17.73 -17.33 49.68
N THR A 328 -16.42 -17.12 49.86
CA THR A 328 -15.69 -17.58 51.07
C THR A 328 -15.46 -16.53 52.15
N VAL A 329 -15.94 -15.28 51.98
CA VAL A 329 -15.74 -14.20 52.98
C VAL A 329 -17.01 -13.91 53.81
N GLY A 330 -18.11 -14.60 53.53
CA GLY A 330 -19.42 -14.36 54.16
C GLY A 330 -19.85 -15.39 55.22
N ALA A 331 -18.97 -15.93 56.06
CA ALA A 331 -19.38 -16.81 57.16
C ALA A 331 -18.46 -16.71 58.39
N SER A 332 -18.59 -15.63 59.15
CA SER A 332 -18.30 -15.63 60.59
C SER A 332 -19.08 -14.51 61.28
N ALA A 333 -20.15 -14.89 61.95
CA ALA A 333 -20.75 -14.19 63.08
C ALA A 333 -20.67 -15.12 64.29
#